data_AF-A0A2B7ZZN2-F1
#
_entry.id   AF-A0A2B7ZZN2-F1
#
_cell.length_a   1.000
_cell.length_b   1.000
_cell.length_c   1.000
_cell.angle_alpha   90.00
_cell.angle_beta   90.00
_cell.angle_gamma   90.00
#
_symmetry.space_group_name_H-M   'P 1'
#
loop_
_entity.id
_entity.type
_entity.pdbx_description
1 polymer ?
#
loop_
_entity_poly.entity_id
_entity_poly.type
_entity_poly.pdbx_seq_one_letter_code
_entity_poly.pdbx_strand_id
1 'polypeptide(L)' 'MAAPAASPETFGHTGFTGTCIWVDPVYDLVFVFLSNRVHPNAQNNKILDMRVRQRVHETVYESIFEFCRKGEDY' A
#
# COMPACT_ATOMS: atom_id res chain seq x y z
N MET A 1 -4.10 -7.03 -2.39
CA MET A 1 -3.05 -6.63 -3.36
C MET A 1 -3.12 -5.12 -3.56
N ALA A 2 -4.26 -4.50 -3.84
CA ALA A 2 -4.50 -3.11 -3.42
C ALA A 2 -5.05 -3.05 -1.98
N ALA A 3 -5.14 -1.85 -1.41
CA ALA A 3 -5.81 -1.59 -0.12
C ALA A 3 -7.34 -1.71 -0.29
N PRO A 4 -8.10 -2.22 0.69
CA PRO A 4 -9.56 -2.17 0.68
C PRO A 4 -10.15 -0.78 0.39
N ALA A 5 -9.51 0.28 0.88
CA ALA A 5 -9.91 1.67 0.66
C ALA A 5 -9.55 2.22 -0.74
N ALA A 6 -8.79 1.47 -1.54
CA ALA A 6 -8.36 1.94 -2.87
C ALA A 6 -9.54 2.01 -3.85
N SER A 7 -9.51 3.00 -4.75
CA SER A 7 -10.57 3.17 -5.74
C SER A 7 -10.56 2.02 -6.77
N PRO A 8 -11.70 1.76 -7.44
CA PRO A 8 -11.75 0.78 -8.54
C PRO A 8 -10.83 1.11 -9.72
N GLU A 9 -10.39 2.36 -9.86
CA GLU A 9 -9.47 2.81 -10.91
C GLU A 9 -8.00 2.60 -10.55
N THR A 10 -7.71 2.07 -9.35
CA THR A 10 -6.34 1.81 -8.91
C THR A 10 -5.68 0.72 -9.76
N PHE A 11 -4.50 1.02 -10.28
CA PHE A 11 -3.69 0.07 -11.04
C PHE A 11 -2.26 0.02 -10.51
N GLY A 12 -1.58 -1.10 -10.76
CA GLY A 12 -0.23 -1.31 -10.23
C GLY A 12 0.22 -2.76 -10.29
N HIS A 13 1.37 -3.01 -9.68
CA HIS A 13 1.99 -4.33 -9.72
C HIS A 13 2.91 -4.58 -8.52
N THR A 14 3.20 -5.86 -8.27
CA THR A 14 4.13 -6.29 -7.23
C THR A 14 5.47 -6.74 -7.81
N GLY A 15 6.58 -6.43 -7.15
CA GLY A 15 7.90 -6.93 -7.53
C GLY A 15 8.30 -8.20 -6.81
N PHE A 16 9.17 -8.99 -7.44
CA PHE A 16 9.68 -10.27 -6.94
C PHE A 16 10.36 -10.15 -5.56
N THR A 17 11.08 -9.05 -5.34
CA THR A 17 11.77 -8.74 -4.08
C THR A 17 10.82 -8.23 -2.99
N GLY A 18 9.49 -8.29 -3.19
CA GLY A 18 8.51 -7.83 -2.22
C GLY A 18 8.17 -6.35 -2.33
N THR A 19 8.63 -5.66 -3.37
CA THR A 19 8.20 -4.29 -3.67
C THR A 19 6.74 -4.29 -4.18
N CYS A 20 6.08 -3.15 -4.13
CA CYS A 20 4.87 -2.91 -4.92
C CYS A 20 4.67 -1.42 -5.19
N ILE A 21 3.97 -1.13 -6.29
CA ILE A 21 3.56 0.22 -6.68
C ILE A 21 2.06 0.16 -7.01
N TRP A 22 1.33 1.15 -6.52
CA TRP A 22 -0.08 1.38 -6.86
C TRP A 22 -0.28 2.86 -7.18
N VAL A 23 -1.06 3.15 -8.22
CA VAL A 23 -1.46 4.48 -8.63
C VAL A 23 -2.98 4.52 -8.58
N ASP A 24 -3.52 5.45 -7.80
CA ASP A 24 -4.95 5.67 -7.66
C ASP A 24 -5.30 7.08 -8.17
N PRO A 25 -5.84 7.21 -9.39
CA PRO A 25 -6.12 8.51 -10.00
C PRO A 25 -7.28 9.24 -9.31
N VAL A 26 -8.16 8.53 -8.61
CA VAL A 26 -9.32 9.14 -7.93
C VAL A 26 -8.89 9.94 -6.72
N TYR A 27 -7.86 9.48 -6.02
CA TYR A 27 -7.35 10.14 -4.81
C TYR A 27 -6.01 10.86 -5.03
N ASP A 28 -5.57 11.02 -6.28
CA ASP A 28 -4.27 11.61 -6.66
C ASP A 28 -3.09 11.00 -5.84
N LEU A 29 -3.11 9.67 -5.68
CA LEU A 29 -2.20 8.95 -4.80
C LEU A 29 -1.30 8.01 -5.59
N VAL A 30 0.02 8.14 -5.36
CA VAL A 30 1.01 7.15 -5.78
C VAL A 30 1.62 6.49 -4.54
N PHE A 31 1.33 5.21 -4.34
CA PHE A 31 1.88 4.41 -3.27
C PHE A 31 3.07 3.58 -3.75
N VAL A 32 4.24 3.74 -3.12
CA VAL A 32 5.45 2.98 -3.41
C VAL A 32 5.94 2.29 -2.14
N PHE A 33 6.00 0.96 -2.17
CA PHE A 33 6.57 0.15 -1.08
C PHE A 33 7.84 -0.55 -1.57
N LEU A 34 8.97 -0.21 -0.95
CA LEU A 34 10.26 -0.80 -1.26
C LEU A 34 10.68 -1.76 -0.15
N SER A 35 10.98 -3.00 -0.52
CA SER A 35 11.48 -4.01 0.42
C SER A 35 12.38 -5.02 -0.26
N ASN A 36 13.04 -5.84 0.55
CA ASN A 36 13.84 -6.97 0.12
C ASN A 36 13.39 -8.26 0.81
N ARG A 37 12.22 -8.76 0.41
CA ARG A 37 11.66 -10.05 0.84
C ARG A 37 12.65 -11.21 0.66
N VAL A 38 13.47 -11.20 -0.38
CA VAL A 38 14.42 -12.29 -0.67
C VAL A 38 15.67 -12.28 0.20
N HIS A 39 15.80 -11.34 1.12
CA HIS A 39 16.87 -11.34 2.12
C HIS A 39 16.42 -12.05 3.40
N PRO A 40 17.21 -12.95 4.00
CA PRO A 40 18.54 -13.41 3.57
C PRO A 40 18.51 -14.47 2.47
N ASN A 41 17.35 -15.09 2.20
CA ASN A 41 17.16 -16.04 1.11
C ASN A 41 15.76 -15.93 0.50
N ALA A 42 15.58 -16.48 -0.71
CA ALA A 42 14.35 -16.36 -1.48
C ALA A 42 13.13 -17.05 -0.85
N GLN A 43 13.32 -17.90 0.17
CA GLN A 43 12.27 -18.57 0.93
C GLN A 43 11.69 -17.70 2.05
N ASN A 44 12.29 -16.53 2.35
CA ASN A 44 11.70 -15.61 3.32
C ASN A 44 10.36 -15.08 2.79
N ASN A 45 9.27 -15.41 3.48
CA ASN A 45 7.91 -15.01 3.10
C ASN A 45 7.24 -14.05 4.09
N LYS A 46 7.98 -13.54 5.10
CA LYS A 46 7.41 -12.72 6.18
C LYS A 46 6.54 -11.55 5.69
N ILE A 47 6.97 -10.85 4.63
CA ILE A 47 6.22 -9.73 4.05
C ILE A 47 4.87 -10.17 3.46
N LEU A 48 4.82 -11.38 2.89
CA LEU A 48 3.61 -11.99 2.34
C LEU A 48 2.71 -12.49 3.48
N ASP A 49 3.27 -13.29 4.38
CA ASP A 49 2.55 -13.96 5.47
C ASP A 49 1.90 -12.94 6.41
N MET A 50 2.63 -11.87 6.74
CA MET A 50 2.14 -10.80 7.62
C MET A 50 1.30 -9.75 6.87
N ARG A 51 1.10 -9.92 5.56
CA ARG A 51 0.34 -9.02 4.67
C ARG A 51 0.81 -7.56 4.76
N VAL A 52 2.10 -7.33 4.98
CA VAL A 52 2.68 -6.00 5.28
C VAL A 52 2.33 -4.99 4.19
N ARG A 53 2.46 -5.37 2.91
CA ARG A 53 2.14 -4.49 1.78
C ARG A 53 0.71 -3.95 1.82
N GLN A 54 -0.27 -4.81 2.09
CA GLN A 54 -1.68 -4.41 2.12
C GLN A 54 -1.98 -3.55 3.36
N ARG A 55 -1.42 -3.91 4.51
CA ARG A 55 -1.65 -3.19 5.77
C ARG A 55 -1.09 -1.77 5.71
N VAL A 56 0.15 -1.61 5.24
CA VAL A 56 0.76 -0.29 5.08
C VAL A 56 -0.01 0.55 4.06
N HIS A 57 -0.44 -0.06 2.95
CA HIS A 57 -1.24 0.63 1.94
C HIS A 57 -2.58 1.13 2.51
N GLU A 58 -3.30 0.30 3.29
CA GLU A 58 -4.55 0.70 3.96
C GLU A 58 -4.33 1.83 4.97
N THR A 59 -3.29 1.74 5.80
CA THR A 59 -2.97 2.79 6.79
C THR A 59 -2.73 4.15 6.14
N VAL A 60 -2.15 4.19 4.93
CA VAL A 60 -2.00 5.45 4.18
C VAL A 60 -3.38 6.05 3.84
N TYR A 61 -4.32 5.26 3.31
CA TYR A 61 -5.68 5.73 3.04
C TYR A 61 -6.40 6.19 4.29
N GLU A 62 -6.36 5.40 5.37
CA GLU A 62 -6.95 5.76 6.65
C GLU A 62 -6.41 7.11 7.15
N SER A 63 -5.10 7.34 7.03
CA SER A 63 -4.48 8.61 7.45
C SER A 63 -4.93 9.81 6.62
N ILE A 64 -5.11 9.64 5.31
CA ILE A 64 -5.58 10.70 4.41
C ILE A 64 -7.03 11.06 4.76
N PHE A 65 -7.90 10.05 4.91
CA PHE A 65 -9.31 10.27 5.24
C PHE A 65 -9.49 10.88 6.64
N GLU A 66 -8.72 10.43 7.63
CA GLU A 66 -8.75 11.04 8.97
C GLU A 66 -8.31 12.50 8.93
N PHE A 67 -7.26 12.83 8.17
CA PHE A 67 -6.80 14.21 8.00
C PHE A 67 -7.89 15.08 7.35
N CYS A 68 -8.51 14.62 6.26
CA CYS A 68 -9.58 15.35 5.58
C CYS A 68 -10.77 15.59 6.51
N ARG A 69 -11.21 14.57 7.25
CA ARG A 69 -12.33 14.71 8.21
C ARG A 69 -12.05 15.76 9.29
N LYS A 70 -10.82 15.80 9.83
CA LYS A 70 -10.45 16.83 10.81
C LYS A 70 -10.41 18.23 10.22
N GLY A 71 -10.14 18.37 8.93
CA GLY A 71 -10.15 19.66 8.23
C GLY A 71 -11.55 20.27 8.06
N GLU A 72 -12.61 19.46 8.13
CA GLU A 72 -14.01 19.90 8.09
C GLU A 72 -14.55 20.34 9.47
N ASP A 73 -13.85 19.95 10.55
CA ASP A 73 -14.21 20.29 11.93
C ASP A 73 -13.67 21.67 12.39
N TYR A 74 -13.03 22.45 11.49
CA TYR A 74 -12.48 23.80 11.74
C TYR A 74 -13.12 24.90 10.89
#